data_AF-A0A955IY23-F1
#
_entry.id   AF-A0A955IY23-F1
#
_cell.length_a   1.000
_cell.length_b   1.000
_cell.length_c   1.000
_cell.angle_alpha   90.00
_cell.angle_beta   90.00
_cell.angle_gamma   90.00
#
_symmetry.space_group_name_H-M   'P 1'
#
loop_
_entity.id
_entity.type
_entity.pdbx_description
1 polymer ?
#
loop_
_entity_poly.entity_id
_entity_poly.type
_entity_poly.pdbx_seq_one_letter_code
_entity_poly.pdbx_strand_id
1 'polypeptide(L)' 'MADKMVRIMCPNLTCRKVLAVPEVARGKTVRCKGCATNIRVPEAQAPKPVDKHN' A
#
# COMPACT_ATOMS: atom_id res chain seq x y z
N MET A 1 2.19 7.42 20.23
CA MET A 1 1.95 7.84 18.83
C MET A 1 1.47 6.62 18.07
N ALA A 2 0.20 6.56 17.66
CA ALA A 2 -0.31 5.45 16.86
C ALA A 2 0.05 5.73 15.39
N ASP A 3 1.14 5.13 14.91
CA ASP A 3 1.47 5.14 13.49
C ASP A 3 0.34 4.45 12.73
N LYS A 4 -0.37 5.19 11.88
CA LYS A 4 -1.45 4.64 11.07
C LYS A 4 -0.84 3.64 10.09
N MET A 5 -1.24 2.38 10.22
CA MET A 5 -0.84 1.33 9.29
C MET A 5 -1.86 1.18 8.16
N VAL A 6 -1.35 1.02 6.95
CA VAL A 6 -2.10 0.67 5.75
C VAL A 6 -1.82 -0.78 5.41
N ARG A 7 -2.86 -1.53 5.05
CA ARG A 7 -2.70 -2.89 4.54
C ARG A 7 -2.67 -2.84 3.02
N ILE A 8 -1.61 -3.40 2.44
CA ILE A 8 -1.46 -3.53 0.99
C ILE A 8 -1.16 -4.98 0.62
N MET A 9 -1.53 -5.40 -0.59
CA MET A 9 -1.22 -6.74 -1.08
C MET A 9 0.09 -6.72 -1.87
N CYS A 10 0.94 -7.73 -1.65
CA CYS A 10 2.13 -7.92 -2.45
C CYS A 10 1.74 -8.23 -3.92
N PRO A 11 2.21 -7.46 -4.91
CA PRO A 11 1.85 -7.63 -6.31
C PRO A 11 2.49 -8.87 -6.95
N ASN A 12 3.48 -9.47 -6.30
CA ASN A 12 4.03 -10.76 -6.72
C ASN A 12 2.97 -11.85 -6.56
N LEU A 13 2.49 -12.40 -7.70
CA LEU A 13 1.44 -13.41 -7.78
C LEU A 13 1.79 -14.74 -7.09
N THR A 14 3.08 -15.03 -6.92
CA THR A 14 3.53 -16.20 -6.14
C THR A 14 3.43 -15.91 -4.64
N CYS A 15 3.70 -14.68 -4.20
CA CYS A 15 3.72 -14.32 -2.78
C CYS A 15 2.34 -13.95 -2.23
N ARG A 16 1.63 -13.01 -2.87
CA ARG A 16 0.28 -12.52 -2.52
C ARG A 16 0.03 -12.14 -1.04
N LYS A 17 1.07 -12.05 -0.21
CA LYS A 17 0.96 -11.72 1.22
C LYS A 17 0.45 -10.30 1.41
N VAL A 18 -0.39 -10.11 2.42
CA VAL A 18 -0.80 -8.79 2.89
C VAL A 18 0.29 -8.23 3.79
N LEU A 19 0.74 -7.03 3.48
CA LEU A 19 1.75 -6.29 4.23
C LEU A 19 1.08 -5.14 4.98
N ALA A 20 1.39 -5.02 6.26
CA ALA A 20 1.11 -3.81 7.02
C ALA A 20 2.29 -2.85 6.84
N VAL A 21 2.06 -1.75 6.14
CA VAL A 21 3.05 -0.71 5.90
C VAL A 21 2.61 0.58 6.61
N PRO A 22 3.52 1.36 7.17
CA PRO A 22 3.15 2.61 7.84
C PRO A 22 2.68 3.65 6.80
N GLU A 23 1.78 4.55 7.17
CA GLU A 23 1.28 5.59 6.25
C GLU A 23 2.40 6.48 5.72
N VAL A 24 3.46 6.70 6.50
CA VAL A 24 4.65 7.46 6.08
C VAL A 24 5.45 6.80 4.94
N ALA A 25 5.15 5.54 4.63
CA ALA A 25 5.74 4.81 3.51
C ALA A 25 4.92 4.96 2.22
N ARG A 26 3.77 5.63 2.22
CA ARG A 26 3.01 5.91 0.98
C ARG A 26 3.86 6.69 -0.01
N GLY A 27 3.75 6.32 -1.30
CA GLY A 27 4.58 6.85 -2.38
C GLY A 27 6.01 6.33 -2.41
N LYS A 28 6.48 5.61 -1.38
CA LYS A 28 7.83 5.05 -1.31
C LYS A 28 7.85 3.59 -1.75
N THR A 29 9.06 3.11 -2.04
CA THR A 29 9.32 1.68 -2.30
C THR A 29 9.69 1.00 -1.00
N VAL A 30 8.99 -0.08 -0.67
CA VAL A 30 9.26 -0.92 0.51
C VAL A 30 9.60 -2.34 0.09
N ARG A 31 10.31 -3.07 0.95
CA ARG A 31 10.65 -4.47 0.69
C ARG A 31 9.61 -5.41 1.33
N CYS A 32 9.10 -6.35 0.55
CA CYS A 32 8.17 -7.37 1.04
C CYS A 32 8.86 -8.28 2.06
N LYS A 33 8.30 -8.41 3.28
CA LYS A 33 8.77 -9.39 4.28
C LYS A 33 8.57 -10.85 3.86
N GLY A 34 7.74 -11.12 2.85
CA GLY A 34 7.42 -12.45 2.37
C GLY A 34 8.36 -12.99 1.29
N CYS A 35 8.62 -12.17 0.26
CA CYS A 35 9.37 -12.59 -0.94
C CYS A 35 10.55 -11.68 -1.27
N ALA A 36 10.89 -10.73 -0.40
CA ALA A 36 11.98 -9.78 -0.57
C ALA A 36 11.89 -8.86 -1.80
N THR A 37 10.79 -8.88 -2.56
CA THR A 37 10.54 -8.02 -3.72
C THR A 37 10.32 -6.56 -3.29
N ASN A 38 10.83 -5.62 -4.09
CA ASN A 38 10.57 -4.19 -3.93
C ASN A 38 9.18 -3.85 -4.46
N ILE A 39 8.35 -3.24 -3.62
CA ILE A 39 6.96 -2.90 -3.91
C ILE A 39 6.77 -1.41 -3.71
N ARG A 40 6.18 -0.74 -4.70
CA ARG A 40 5.79 0.66 -4.57
C ARG A 40 4.47 0.75 -3.79
N VAL A 41 4.47 1.45 -2.67
CA VAL A 41 3.25 1.71 -1.89
C VAL A 41 2.45 2.79 -2.62
N PRO A 42 1.15 2.59 -2.89
CA PRO A 42 0.32 3.60 -3.51
C PRO A 42 0.37 4.91 -2.74
N GLU A 43 0.46 6.03 -3.46
CA GLU A 43 0.32 7.35 -2.86
C GLU A 43 -1.08 7.49 -2.25
N ALA A 44 -1.18 8.29 -1.19
CA ALA A 44 -2.47 8.67 -0.65
C ALA A 44 -3.15 9.53 -1.72
N GLN A 45 -4.00 8.93 -2.55
CA GLN A 45 -4.88 9.73 -3.39
C GLN A 45 -5.74 10.57 -2.44
N ALA A 46 -5.64 11.88 -2.56
CA ALA A 46 -6.67 12.76 -2.04
C ALA A 46 -8.01 12.24 -2.55
N PRO A 47 -9.06 12.20 -1.71
CA PRO A 47 -10.36 11.67 -2.13
C PRO A 47 -10.79 12.42 -3.39
N LYS A 48 -10.71 11.73 -4.54
CA LYS A 48 -11.30 12.23 -5.78
C LYS A 48 -12.80 12.31 -5.49
N PRO A 49 -13.48 13.43 -5.80
CA PRO A 49 -14.94 13.48 -5.70
C PRO A 49 -15.46 12.27 -6.46
N VAL A 50 -16.15 11.37 -5.76
CA VAL A 50 -16.85 10.28 -6.43
C VAL A 50 -17.95 10.94 -7.24
N ASP A 51 -17.73 11.07 -8.56
CA ASP A 51 -18.69 11.60 -9.49
C ASP A 51 -19.92 10.68 -9.49
N LYS A 52 -20.89 10.99 -8.64
CA LYS A 52 -22.21 10.36 -8.64
C LYS A 52 -22.95 10.86 -9.87
N HIS A 53 -22.72 10.26 -11.03
CA HIS A 53 -23.60 10.43 -12.18
C HIS A 53 -24.86 9.60 -11.93
N ASN A 54 -25.96 10.27 -11.59
CA ASN A 54 -27.31 9.73 -11.50
C ASN A 54 -28.19 10.45 -12.53
#